data_AF-A0A2S8FFT6-F1
#
_entry.id   AF-A0A2S8FFT6-F1
#
_cell.length_a   1.000
_cell.length_b   1.000
_cell.length_c   1.000
_cell.angle_alpha   90.00
_cell.angle_beta   90.00
_cell.angle_gamma   90.00
#
_symmetry.space_group_name_H-M   'P 1'
#
loop_
_entity.id
_entity.type
_entity.pdbx_description
1 polymer ?
#
loop_
_entity_poly.entity_id
_entity_poly.type
_entity_poly.pdbx_seq_one_letter_code
_entity_poly.pdbx_strand_id
1 'polypeptide(L)'
;MNQDEYANLLRSHDDPVRWEYPSDMDYRKQVSRFRQFVSELEERLGEKLQVETESHIQDASFHSQALIGGAYLRFSNFGDMVATTDDDSIAPVTLDIIKNSLAAHGYVFIPHDLLEEDYTGDNPGVTGIRDWWIRYFDWV
;
A
#
# COMPACT_ATOMS: atom_id res chain seq x y z
N MET A 1 12.38 -5.91 -8.23
CA MET A 1 13.17 -4.68 -8.05
C MET A 1 14.24 -4.92 -7.01
N ASN A 2 15.37 -4.23 -7.10
CA ASN A 2 16.39 -4.20 -6.04
C ASN A 2 16.13 -3.03 -5.06
N GLN A 3 16.93 -2.94 -3.99
CA GLN A 3 16.77 -1.92 -2.94
C GLN A 3 16.84 -0.49 -3.49
N ASP A 4 17.82 -0.18 -4.34
CA ASP A 4 17.97 1.16 -4.93
C ASP A 4 16.76 1.54 -5.81
N GLU A 5 16.20 0.59 -6.56
CA GLU A 5 15.01 0.78 -7.37
C GLU A 5 13.78 1.11 -6.51
N TYR A 6 13.60 0.44 -5.37
CA TYR A 6 12.53 0.77 -4.42
C TYR A 6 12.74 2.14 -3.77
N ALA A 7 13.95 2.45 -3.32
CA ALA A 7 14.25 3.74 -2.71
C ALA A 7 14.00 4.90 -3.70
N ASN A 8 14.33 4.70 -4.99
CA ASN A 8 14.02 5.67 -6.03
C ASN A 8 12.51 5.79 -6.30
N LEU A 9 11.78 4.66 -6.32
CA LEU A 9 10.32 4.66 -6.46
C LEU A 9 9.67 5.48 -5.34
N LEU A 10 10.03 5.19 -4.08
CA LEU A 10 9.52 5.88 -2.90
C LEU A 10 9.76 7.38 -2.99
N ARG A 11 10.97 7.82 -3.36
CA ARG A 11 11.26 9.25 -3.52
C ARG A 11 10.50 9.88 -4.69
N SER A 12 10.33 9.16 -5.80
CA SER A 12 9.67 9.69 -7.00
C SER A 12 8.18 9.96 -6.83
N HIS A 13 7.55 9.28 -5.88
CA HIS A 13 6.14 9.45 -5.54
C HIS A 13 5.90 10.29 -4.30
N ASP A 14 6.95 10.89 -3.74
CA ASP A 14 6.81 11.79 -2.61
C ASP A 14 6.15 13.10 -3.05
N ASP A 15 5.33 13.64 -2.17
CA ASP A 15 4.68 14.93 -2.35
C ASP A 15 5.08 15.81 -1.17
N PRO A 16 5.81 16.92 -1.40
CA PRO A 16 6.34 17.77 -0.33
C PRO A 16 5.25 18.58 0.39
N VAL A 17 4.02 18.61 -0.15
CA VAL A 17 2.93 19.44 0.38
C VAL A 17 1.74 18.60 0.81
N ARG A 18 1.40 17.50 0.11
CA ARG A 18 0.21 16.69 0.35
C ARG A 18 0.52 15.38 1.06
N TRP A 19 -0.39 15.01 1.95
CA TRP A 19 -0.11 14.05 3.01
C TRP A 19 -0.89 12.78 2.75
N GLU A 20 -2.21 12.94 2.76
CA GLU A 20 -3.16 11.86 2.53
C GLU A 20 -3.12 11.37 1.08
N TYR A 21 -3.12 12.27 0.09
CA TYR A 21 -3.21 11.87 -1.32
C TYR A 21 -2.64 12.92 -2.28
N PRO A 22 -2.10 12.50 -3.44
CA PRO A 22 -1.61 13.41 -4.47
C PRO A 22 -2.76 14.13 -5.19
N SER A 23 -2.45 15.26 -5.85
CA SER A 23 -3.47 16.15 -6.43
C SER A 23 -4.30 15.56 -7.57
N ASP A 24 -3.77 14.54 -8.22
CA ASP A 24 -4.32 13.88 -9.40
C ASP A 24 -4.96 12.53 -9.08
N MET A 25 -5.04 12.15 -7.81
CA MET A 25 -5.67 10.89 -7.41
C MET A 25 -7.17 10.87 -7.75
N ASP A 26 -7.57 9.87 -8.54
CA ASP A 26 -8.98 9.53 -8.74
C ASP A 26 -9.40 8.43 -7.75
N TYR A 27 -9.94 8.85 -6.62
CA TYR A 27 -10.34 7.95 -5.53
C TYR A 27 -11.31 6.85 -5.99
N ARG A 28 -12.32 7.19 -6.81
CA ARG A 28 -13.32 6.21 -7.26
C ARG A 28 -12.70 5.15 -8.14
N LYS A 29 -11.78 5.55 -9.01
CA LYS A 29 -11.01 4.64 -9.86
C LYS A 29 -10.13 3.71 -9.01
N GLN A 30 -9.43 4.24 -8.00
CA GLN A 30 -8.58 3.43 -7.12
C GLN A 30 -9.38 2.38 -6.34
N VAL A 31 -10.53 2.75 -5.75
CA VAL A 31 -11.42 1.81 -5.05
C VAL A 31 -12.03 0.79 -6.00
N SER A 32 -12.40 1.19 -7.22
CA SER A 32 -12.90 0.25 -8.23
C SER A 32 -11.83 -0.79 -8.61
N ARG A 33 -10.59 -0.37 -8.80
CA ARG A 33 -9.46 -1.27 -9.09
C ARG A 33 -9.18 -2.23 -7.93
N PHE A 34 -9.19 -1.72 -6.70
CA PHE A 34 -9.05 -2.55 -5.49
C PHE A 34 -10.14 -3.63 -5.40
N ARG A 35 -11.41 -3.29 -5.66
CA ARG A 35 -12.50 -4.27 -5.64
C ARG A 35 -12.33 -5.38 -6.68
N GLN A 36 -11.82 -5.04 -7.87
CA GLN A 36 -11.50 -6.04 -8.90
C GLN A 36 -10.36 -6.96 -8.45
N PHE A 37 -9.29 -6.39 -7.91
CA PHE A 37 -8.18 -7.14 -7.32
C PHE A 37 -8.64 -8.11 -6.22
N VAL A 38 -9.45 -7.64 -5.26
CA VAL A 38 -9.96 -8.47 -4.16
C VAL A 38 -10.80 -9.62 -4.71
N SER A 39 -11.72 -9.35 -5.64
CA SER A 39 -12.56 -10.40 -6.21
C SER A 39 -11.74 -11.53 -6.83
N GLU A 40 -10.70 -11.19 -7.61
CA GLU A 40 -9.82 -12.17 -8.23
C GLU A 40 -8.92 -12.89 -7.22
N LEU A 41 -8.46 -12.18 -6.19
CA LEU A 41 -7.63 -12.76 -5.15
C LEU A 41 -8.42 -13.77 -4.31
N GLU A 42 -9.67 -13.43 -3.93
CA GLU A 42 -10.58 -14.33 -3.22
C GLU A 42 -10.81 -15.64 -4.01
N GLU A 43 -10.98 -15.56 -5.33
CA GLU A 43 -11.12 -16.74 -6.19
C GLU A 43 -9.85 -17.61 -6.19
N ARG A 44 -8.67 -17.00 -6.19
CA ARG A 44 -7.38 -17.71 -6.18
C ARG A 44 -7.06 -18.34 -4.83
N LEU A 45 -7.43 -17.67 -3.74
CA LEU A 45 -7.21 -18.17 -2.38
C LEU A 45 -8.31 -19.15 -1.93
N GLY A 46 -9.48 -19.11 -2.56
CA GLY A 46 -10.61 -19.96 -2.21
C GLY A 46 -11.31 -19.53 -0.91
N GLU A 47 -11.13 -18.28 -0.49
CA GLU A 47 -11.73 -17.72 0.72
C GLU A 47 -12.17 -16.27 0.53
N LYS A 48 -13.05 -15.77 1.41
CA LYS A 48 -13.47 -14.37 1.44
C LYS A 48 -12.56 -13.55 2.35
N LEU A 49 -12.18 -12.37 1.89
CA LEU A 49 -11.31 -11.45 2.62
C LEU A 49 -12.14 -10.41 3.37
N GLN A 50 -11.67 -10.02 4.55
CA GLN A 50 -12.20 -8.85 5.23
C GLN A 50 -11.55 -7.61 4.63
N VAL A 51 -12.35 -6.66 4.18
CA VAL A 51 -11.88 -5.47 3.47
C VAL A 51 -12.47 -4.20 4.06
N GLU A 52 -11.66 -3.13 4.04
CA GLU A 52 -12.06 -1.80 4.48
C GLU A 52 -11.69 -0.77 3.41
N THR A 53 -12.60 0.17 3.15
CA THR A 53 -12.44 1.28 2.21
C THR A 53 -13.42 2.41 2.53
N GLU A 54 -13.35 3.51 1.78
CA GLU A 54 -14.25 4.66 1.87
C GLU A 54 -14.27 5.23 3.29
N SER A 55 -15.45 5.38 3.89
CA SER A 55 -15.63 6.04 5.19
C SER A 55 -14.91 5.37 6.37
N HIS A 56 -14.40 4.15 6.21
CA HIS A 56 -13.64 3.44 7.24
C HIS A 56 -12.17 3.86 7.29
N ILE A 57 -11.67 4.50 6.24
CA ILE A 57 -10.29 4.96 6.11
C ILE A 57 -10.34 6.46 5.87
N GLN A 58 -10.10 7.23 6.93
CA GLN A 58 -10.09 8.69 6.93
C GLN A 58 -8.72 9.15 7.43
N ASP A 59 -8.31 10.34 6.99
CA ASP A 59 -7.05 10.98 7.43
C ASP A 59 -5.86 10.01 7.28
N ALA A 60 -5.70 9.47 6.07
CA ALA A 60 -4.82 8.34 5.78
C ALA A 60 -4.14 8.45 4.42
N SER A 61 -2.91 7.94 4.33
CA SER A 61 -2.10 7.91 3.11
C SER A 61 -2.39 6.72 2.18
N PHE A 62 -3.43 5.94 2.48
CA PHE A 62 -3.88 4.75 1.75
C PHE A 62 -5.42 4.76 1.66
N HIS A 63 -6.01 4.09 0.66
CA HIS A 63 -7.46 4.17 0.39
C HIS A 63 -8.24 2.89 0.72
N SER A 64 -7.52 1.77 0.82
CA SER A 64 -8.12 0.45 1.03
C SER A 64 -7.15 -0.47 1.77
N GLN A 65 -7.71 -1.40 2.53
CA GLN A 65 -6.95 -2.52 3.09
C GLN A 65 -7.73 -3.82 3.08
N ALA A 66 -7.01 -4.95 3.07
CA ALA A 66 -7.57 -6.29 3.18
C ALA A 66 -6.80 -7.11 4.22
N LEU A 67 -7.49 -7.83 5.10
CA LEU A 67 -6.87 -8.73 6.07
C LEU A 67 -6.53 -10.08 5.41
N ILE A 68 -5.26 -10.46 5.41
CA ILE A 68 -4.76 -11.71 4.83
C ILE A 68 -3.69 -12.31 5.73
N GLY A 69 -3.84 -13.57 6.14
CA GLY A 69 -2.82 -14.27 6.92
C GLY A 69 -2.48 -13.62 8.27
N GLY A 70 -3.36 -12.76 8.81
CA GLY A 70 -3.09 -12.02 10.06
C GLY A 70 -2.44 -10.65 9.88
N ALA A 71 -2.08 -10.26 8.66
CA ALA A 71 -1.58 -8.93 8.32
C ALA A 71 -2.57 -8.16 7.43
N TYR A 72 -2.51 -6.82 7.46
CA TYR A 72 -3.25 -6.00 6.50
C TYR A 72 -2.40 -5.74 5.27
N LEU A 73 -2.96 -6.03 4.09
CA LEU A 73 -2.47 -5.56 2.80
C LEU A 73 -3.07 -4.18 2.53
N ARG A 74 -2.25 -3.12 2.55
CA ARG A 74 -2.66 -1.72 2.41
C ARG A 74 -2.32 -1.16 1.04
N PHE A 75 -3.24 -0.36 0.48
CA PHE A 75 -3.15 0.22 -0.86
C PHE A 75 -2.94 1.73 -0.77
N SER A 76 -1.72 2.19 -1.01
CA SER A 76 -1.34 3.59 -0.89
C SER A 76 -2.11 4.47 -1.87
N ASN A 77 -2.34 5.72 -1.46
CA ASN A 77 -2.82 6.78 -2.33
C ASN A 77 -1.75 7.24 -3.33
N PHE A 78 -0.49 6.85 -3.11
CA PHE A 78 0.68 7.25 -3.88
C PHE A 78 1.24 6.07 -4.69
N GLY A 79 1.65 6.34 -5.92
CA GLY A 79 2.51 5.47 -6.72
C GLY A 79 2.00 4.06 -7.00
N ASP A 80 0.70 3.80 -6.87
CA ASP A 80 0.10 2.47 -6.99
C ASP A 80 0.81 1.41 -6.11
N MET A 81 1.33 1.85 -4.97
CA MET A 81 2.11 1.03 -4.05
C MET A 81 1.21 0.25 -3.10
N VAL A 82 1.62 -0.98 -2.81
CA VAL A 82 0.93 -1.88 -1.89
C VAL A 82 1.94 -2.55 -0.99
N ALA A 83 1.66 -2.61 0.30
CA ALA A 83 2.52 -3.25 1.29
C ALA A 83 1.69 -3.99 2.33
N THR A 84 2.30 -4.94 3.03
CA THR A 84 1.65 -5.54 4.20
C THR A 84 2.14 -4.88 5.48
N THR A 85 1.36 -4.97 6.55
CA THR A 85 1.80 -4.56 7.89
C THR A 85 2.86 -5.49 8.49
N ASP A 86 2.98 -6.71 7.97
CA ASP A 86 3.93 -7.73 8.41
C ASP A 86 3.99 -8.84 7.35
N ASP A 87 5.06 -8.85 6.54
CA ASP A 87 5.23 -9.80 5.45
C ASP A 87 5.41 -11.24 5.98
N ASP A 88 6.02 -11.40 7.16
CA ASP A 88 6.38 -12.69 7.76
C ASP A 88 5.16 -13.43 8.35
N SER A 89 4.08 -12.69 8.65
CA SER A 89 2.80 -13.27 9.07
C SER A 89 2.09 -14.01 7.92
N ILE A 90 2.41 -13.72 6.65
CA ILE A 90 1.75 -14.34 5.49
C ILE A 90 2.57 -15.53 5.00
N ALA A 91 1.91 -16.67 4.81
CA ALA A 91 2.54 -17.86 4.24
C ALA A 91 3.21 -17.54 2.88
N PRO A 92 4.46 -17.98 2.62
CA PRO A 92 5.20 -17.58 1.41
C PRO A 92 4.46 -17.84 0.10
N VAL A 93 3.77 -18.98 0.00
CA VAL A 93 2.95 -19.32 -1.17
C VAL A 93 1.80 -18.34 -1.39
N THR A 94 1.17 -17.88 -0.31
CA THR A 94 0.10 -16.88 -0.34
C THR A 94 0.68 -15.52 -0.75
N LEU A 95 1.83 -15.14 -0.20
CA LEU A 95 2.51 -13.90 -0.53
C LEU A 95 2.90 -13.85 -2.03
N ASP A 96 3.37 -14.95 -2.60
CA ASP A 96 3.65 -15.05 -4.04
C ASP A 96 2.37 -14.90 -4.89
N ILE A 97 1.25 -15.49 -4.47
CA ILE A 97 -0.04 -15.33 -5.16
C ILE A 97 -0.48 -13.86 -5.11
N ILE A 98 -0.35 -13.20 -3.96
CA ILE A 98 -0.66 -11.77 -3.79
C ILE A 98 0.19 -10.93 -4.72
N LYS A 99 1.52 -11.09 -4.69
CA LYS A 99 2.47 -10.32 -5.52
C LYS A 99 2.17 -10.46 -7.01
N ASN A 100 1.92 -11.68 -7.47
CA ASN A 100 1.56 -11.92 -8.88
C ASN A 100 0.21 -11.29 -9.25
N SER A 101 -0.78 -11.34 -8.35
CA SER A 101 -2.09 -10.73 -8.59
C SER A 101 -2.00 -9.21 -8.58
N LEU A 102 -1.23 -8.62 -7.68
CA LEU A 102 -0.97 -7.18 -7.63
C LEU A 102 -0.35 -6.68 -8.93
N ALA A 103 0.70 -7.36 -9.42
CA ALA A 103 1.37 -7.01 -10.66
C ALA A 103 0.40 -7.07 -11.86
N ALA A 104 -0.51 -8.05 -11.91
CA ALA A 104 -1.52 -8.15 -12.97
C ALA A 104 -2.52 -6.97 -12.96
N HIS A 105 -2.72 -6.33 -11.81
CA HIS A 105 -3.56 -5.12 -11.65
C HIS A 105 -2.76 -3.82 -11.74
N GLY A 106 -1.46 -3.89 -12.04
CA GLY A 106 -0.59 -2.73 -12.17
C GLY A 106 -0.17 -2.11 -10.83
N TYR A 107 -0.32 -2.84 -9.73
CA TYR A 107 0.21 -2.43 -8.43
C TYR A 107 1.68 -2.84 -8.27
N VAL A 108 2.42 -2.08 -7.47
CA VAL A 108 3.79 -2.40 -7.08
C VAL A 108 3.81 -2.82 -5.62
N PHE A 109 4.22 -4.06 -5.35
CA PHE A 109 4.41 -4.53 -3.98
C PHE A 109 5.72 -3.99 -3.41
N ILE A 110 5.66 -3.38 -2.22
CA ILE A 110 6.84 -2.88 -1.50
C ILE A 110 7.09 -3.79 -0.28
N PRO A 111 8.26 -4.42 -0.19
CA PRO A 111 8.68 -5.16 1.01
C PRO A 111 8.62 -4.30 2.27
N HIS A 112 8.12 -4.88 3.36
CA HIS A 112 7.89 -4.12 4.60
C HIS A 112 9.19 -3.57 5.21
N ASP A 113 10.27 -4.34 5.17
CA ASP A 113 11.59 -3.96 5.70
C ASP A 113 12.16 -2.68 5.07
N LEU A 114 11.87 -2.44 3.79
CA LEU A 114 12.27 -1.21 3.10
C LEU A 114 11.45 0.01 3.53
N LEU A 115 10.24 -0.20 4.05
CA LEU A 115 9.38 0.88 4.52
C LEU A 115 9.75 1.33 5.94
N GLU A 116 10.49 0.53 6.69
CA GLU A 116 11.03 0.89 8.01
C GLU A 116 12.31 1.73 7.92
N GLU A 117 12.88 1.91 6.72
CA GLU A 117 14.01 2.83 6.51
C GLU A 117 13.63 4.29 6.81
N ASP A 118 14.60 5.07 7.28
CA ASP A 118 14.43 6.49 7.57
C ASP A 118 13.84 7.25 6.38
N TYR A 119 12.84 8.07 6.66
CA TYR A 119 12.24 8.94 5.67
C TYR A 119 13.26 10.00 5.23
N THR A 120 13.53 10.03 3.92
CA THR A 120 14.51 10.94 3.30
C THR A 120 13.88 11.87 2.26
N GLY A 121 12.55 12.02 2.30
CA GLY A 121 11.79 12.92 1.45
C GLY A 121 11.66 14.35 2.03
N ASP A 122 10.86 15.17 1.36
CA ASP A 122 10.75 16.61 1.61
C ASP A 122 9.45 17.03 2.32
N ASN A 123 8.55 16.09 2.61
CA ASN A 123 7.30 16.38 3.30
C ASN A 123 7.57 16.60 4.80
N PRO A 124 7.17 17.77 5.36
CA PRO A 124 7.50 18.11 6.74
C PRO A 124 6.78 17.28 7.82
N GLY A 125 5.63 16.65 7.51
CA GLY A 125 4.81 15.94 8.51
C GLY A 125 4.14 16.85 9.58
N VAL A 126 3.09 16.35 10.28
CA VAL A 126 2.20 17.14 11.19
C VAL A 126 2.75 16.84 12.56
N THR A 127 3.00 15.55 12.77
CA THR A 127 3.57 14.94 13.95
C THR A 127 5.01 14.47 13.72
N GLY A 128 5.50 14.51 12.47
CA GLY A 128 6.82 14.07 12.02
C GLY A 128 6.76 12.71 11.31
N ILE A 129 7.19 12.67 10.04
CA ILE A 129 7.31 11.43 9.26
C ILE A 129 8.68 10.82 9.58
N ARG A 130 8.69 9.66 10.25
CA ARG A 130 9.93 8.99 10.63
C ARG A 130 10.46 8.09 9.52
N ASP A 131 9.57 7.34 8.90
CA ASP A 131 9.87 6.27 7.95
C ASP A 131 8.89 6.30 6.77
N TRP A 132 9.21 5.52 5.73
CA TRP A 132 8.40 5.47 4.53
C TRP A 132 7.04 4.76 4.73
N TRP A 133 6.94 3.91 5.76
CA TRP A 133 5.68 3.32 6.17
C TRP A 133 4.68 4.42 6.58
N ILE A 134 5.07 5.28 7.53
CA ILE A 134 4.23 6.41 7.97
C ILE A 134 3.85 7.30 6.78
N ARG A 135 4.80 7.53 5.86
CA ARG A 135 4.56 8.38 4.69
C ARG A 135 3.45 7.85 3.78
N TYR A 136 3.37 6.55 3.54
CA TYR A 136 2.55 5.99 2.45
C TYR A 136 1.45 5.03 2.87
N PHE A 137 1.48 4.52 4.10
CA PHE A 137 0.60 3.42 4.52
C PHE A 137 0.01 3.62 5.92
N ASP A 138 0.16 4.81 6.51
CA ASP A 138 -0.36 5.12 7.83
C ASP A 138 -1.37 6.27 7.84
N TRP A 139 -1.94 6.51 9.02
CA TRP A 139 -2.88 7.57 9.35
C TRP A 139 -2.06 8.83 9.63
N VAL A 140 -2.56 10.00 9.22
CA VAL A 140 -1.83 11.29 9.22
C VAL A 140 -2.45 12.35 10.10
#